data_AF-A0A8J3CNE6-F1
#
_entry.id   AF-A0A8J3CNE6-F1
#
_cell.length_a   1.000
_cell.length_b   1.000
_cell.length_c   1.000
_cell.angle_alpha   90.00
_cell.angle_beta   90.00
_cell.angle_gamma   90.00
#
_symmetry.space_group_name_H-M   'P 1'
#
loop_
_entity.id
_entity.type
_entity.pdbx_description
1 polymer ?
#
loop_
_entity_poly.entity_id
_entity_poly.type
_entity_poly.pdbx_seq_one_letter_code
_entity_poly.pdbx_strand_id
1 'polypeptide(L)'
;MSERQIDFDHLNKYVGGDVALTREIFGLFVHQTEMWGRGLDPASDDDVWESVTHSLKGSAKAVGAVNLATLCEAAEALVGDKRRMGARDVAVQNIEFAIEQIRTEIQRWEHAQSLKDLRGE
;
A
#
# COMPACT_ATOMS: atom_id res chain seq x y z
N MET A 1 -14.50 -5.20 -13.85
CA MET A 1 -14.02 -3.82 -14.09
C MET A 1 -12.87 -3.61 -13.13
N SER A 2 -11.65 -3.37 -13.59
CA SER A 2 -10.51 -3.20 -12.69
C SER A 2 -10.66 -1.85 -11.99
N GLU A 3 -11.10 -1.86 -10.73
CA GLU A 3 -11.01 -0.68 -9.87
C GLU A 3 -9.51 -0.34 -9.70
N ARG A 4 -9.12 0.88 -10.09
CA ARG A 4 -7.75 1.38 -9.88
C ARG A 4 -7.42 1.26 -8.40
N GLN A 5 -6.28 0.66 -8.07
CA GLN A 5 -5.85 0.54 -6.68
C GLN A 5 -5.25 1.86 -6.17
N ILE A 6 -4.77 2.70 -7.08
CA ILE A 6 -4.19 4.01 -6.79
C ILE A 6 -5.09 5.13 -7.33
N ASP A 7 -5.48 6.05 -6.47
CA ASP A 7 -6.06 7.34 -6.89
C ASP A 7 -4.95 8.29 -7.35
N PHE A 8 -4.59 8.18 -8.62
CA PHE A 8 -3.59 9.06 -9.24
C PHE A 8 -4.05 10.53 -9.27
N ASP A 9 -5.35 10.83 -9.29
CA ASP A 9 -5.83 12.21 -9.31
C ASP A 9 -5.61 12.87 -7.94
N HIS A 10 -5.82 12.13 -6.85
CA HIS A 10 -5.45 12.55 -5.51
C HIS A 10 -3.94 12.72 -5.36
N LEU A 11 -3.16 11.72 -5.79
CA LEU A 11 -1.71 11.76 -5.70
C LEU A 11 -1.13 12.95 -6.48
N ASN A 12 -1.66 13.22 -7.68
CA ASN A 12 -1.21 14.32 -8.52
C ASN A 12 -1.45 15.70 -7.89
N LYS A 13 -2.53 15.86 -7.11
CA LYS A 13 -2.77 17.08 -6.33
C LYS A 13 -1.77 17.26 -5.19
N TYR A 14 -1.36 16.16 -4.57
CA TYR A 14 -0.40 16.18 -3.47
C TYR A 14 1.03 16.51 -3.94
N VAL A 15 1.45 15.95 -5.07
CA VAL A 15 2.79 16.15 -5.66
C VAL A 15 2.88 17.31 -6.64
N GLY A 16 1.76 17.99 -6.92
CA GLY A 16 1.73 19.13 -7.84
C GLY A 16 2.06 18.81 -9.30
N GLY A 17 1.86 17.56 -9.75
CA GLY A 17 2.25 17.14 -11.10
C GLY A 17 3.72 16.73 -11.27
N ASP A 18 4.52 16.77 -10.20
CA ASP A 18 5.93 16.42 -10.27
C ASP A 18 6.13 14.89 -10.39
N VAL A 19 6.61 14.47 -11.55
CA VAL A 19 6.87 13.06 -11.88
C VAL A 19 8.03 12.49 -11.05
N ALA A 20 9.06 13.28 -10.75
CA ALA A 20 10.18 12.84 -9.93
C ALA A 20 9.76 12.62 -8.49
N LEU A 21 8.97 13.54 -7.92
CA LEU A 21 8.40 13.39 -6.59
C LEU A 21 7.41 12.20 -6.52
N THR A 22 6.62 11.99 -7.58
CA THR A 22 5.74 10.82 -7.67
C THR A 22 6.54 9.51 -7.63
N ARG A 23 7.66 9.43 -8.39
CA ARG A 23 8.58 8.28 -8.37
C ARG A 23 9.18 8.07 -6.97
N GLU A 24 9.57 9.13 -6.27
CA GLU A 24 10.10 9.05 -4.91
C GLU A 24 9.07 8.45 -3.94
N ILE A 25 7.84 8.95 -3.96
CA ILE A 25 6.75 8.45 -3.11
C ILE A 25 6.46 6.97 -3.39
N PHE A 26 6.42 6.57 -4.66
CA PHE A 26 6.25 5.15 -5.03
C PHE A 26 7.42 4.28 -4.59
N GLY A 27 8.66 4.74 -4.76
CA GLY A 27 9.85 4.04 -4.27
C GLY A 27 9.81 3.83 -2.76
N LEU A 28 9.43 4.86 -1.99
CA LEU A 28 9.26 4.76 -0.53
C LEU A 28 8.19 3.75 -0.15
N PHE A 29 7.05 3.72 -0.84
CA PHE A 29 5.99 2.76 -0.58
C PHE A 29 6.42 1.32 -0.87
N VAL A 30 7.07 1.09 -2.01
CA VAL A 30 7.61 -0.22 -2.42
C VAL A 30 8.61 -0.73 -1.39
N HIS A 31 9.56 0.11 -0.98
CA HIS A 31 10.55 -0.27 0.03
C HIS A 31 9.91 -0.62 1.38
N GLN A 32 8.96 0.20 1.86
CA GLN A 32 8.28 -0.04 3.13
C GLN A 32 7.45 -1.33 3.12
N THR A 33 6.70 -1.59 2.04
CA THR A 33 5.85 -2.78 1.94
C THR A 33 6.65 -4.08 1.83
N GLU A 34 7.86 -4.05 1.25
CA GLU A 34 8.80 -5.19 1.25
C GLU A 34 9.27 -5.56 2.67
N MET A 35 9.51 -4.55 3.50
CA MET A 35 9.95 -4.74 4.89
C MET A 35 8.80 -5.24 5.77
N TRP A 36 7.60 -4.71 5.57
CA TRP A 36 6.43 -5.03 6.40
C TRP A 36 5.72 -6.32 6.02
N GLY A 37 5.77 -6.76 4.76
CA GLY A 37 5.25 -8.08 4.38
C GLY A 37 5.88 -9.21 5.22
N ARG A 38 7.13 -9.04 5.66
CA ARG A 38 7.81 -9.98 6.57
C ARG A 38 7.43 -9.82 8.05
N GLY A 39 6.91 -8.65 8.43
CA GLY A 39 6.53 -8.32 9.81
C GLY A 39 5.04 -8.47 10.10
N LEU A 40 4.21 -8.69 9.07
CA LEU A 40 2.76 -8.87 9.20
C LEU A 40 2.43 -10.32 9.61
N ASP A 41 2.82 -10.68 10.83
CA ASP A 41 2.61 -12.03 11.38
C ASP A 41 1.29 -12.10 12.18
N PRO A 42 0.32 -12.95 11.77
CA PRO A 42 -0.94 -13.17 12.48
C PRO A 42 -0.77 -13.57 13.95
N ALA A 43 0.34 -14.23 14.28
CA ALA A 43 0.65 -14.70 15.64
C ALA A 43 1.23 -13.61 16.55
N SER A 44 1.67 -12.47 16.01
CA SER A 44 2.24 -11.37 16.78
C SER A 44 1.31 -10.86 17.88
N ASP A 45 1.88 -10.29 18.92
CA ASP A 45 1.13 -9.63 19.98
C ASP A 45 0.40 -8.37 19.47
N ASP A 46 -0.60 -7.94 20.21
CA ASP A 46 -1.54 -6.90 19.77
C ASP A 46 -0.83 -5.58 19.48
N ASP A 47 0.11 -5.16 20.33
CA ASP A 47 0.88 -3.92 20.14
C ASP A 47 1.69 -3.94 18.83
N VAL A 48 2.29 -5.09 18.50
CA VAL A 48 3.07 -5.27 17.28
C VAL A 48 2.14 -5.27 16.06
N TRP A 49 1.04 -6.03 16.14
CA TRP A 49 0.05 -6.12 15.08
C TRP A 49 -0.57 -4.75 14.75
N GLU A 50 -1.00 -4.00 15.77
CA GLU A 50 -1.56 -2.66 15.64
C GLU A 50 -0.53 -1.70 15.03
N SER A 51 0.71 -1.69 15.54
CA SER A 51 1.78 -0.83 15.03
C SER A 51 2.09 -1.07 13.54
N VAL A 52 2.20 -2.34 13.12
CA VAL A 52 2.51 -2.70 11.73
C VAL A 52 1.34 -2.35 10.81
N THR A 53 0.10 -2.72 11.18
CA THR A 53 -1.10 -2.41 10.37
C THR A 53 -1.37 -0.92 10.29
N HIS A 54 -1.15 -0.16 11.36
CA HIS A 54 -1.24 1.30 11.38
C HIS A 54 -0.22 1.96 10.46
N SER A 55 1.04 1.50 10.51
CA SER A 55 2.10 2.03 9.65
C SER A 55 1.80 1.78 8.17
N LEU A 56 1.35 0.56 7.82
CA LEU A 56 0.90 0.21 6.48
C LEU A 56 -0.27 1.08 6.01
N LYS A 57 -1.26 1.32 6.87
CA LYS A 57 -2.38 2.23 6.59
C LYS A 57 -1.89 3.63 6.24
N GLY A 58 -0.91 4.17 6.97
CA GLY A 58 -0.30 5.46 6.71
C GLY A 58 0.32 5.53 5.32
N SER A 59 1.15 4.55 4.97
CA SER A 59 1.83 4.50 3.66
C SER A 59 0.85 4.28 2.51
N ALA A 60 -0.20 3.48 2.71
CA ALA A 60 -1.26 3.31 1.73
C ALA A 60 -1.99 4.64 1.44
N LYS A 61 -2.28 5.44 2.47
CA LYS A 61 -2.89 6.77 2.28
C LYS A 61 -1.97 7.73 1.53
N ALA A 62 -0.65 7.70 1.80
CA ALA A 62 0.33 8.57 1.15
C ALA A 62 0.39 8.37 -0.37
N VAL A 63 0.18 7.14 -0.85
CA VAL A 63 0.14 6.83 -2.29
C VAL A 63 -1.26 6.87 -2.90
N GLY A 64 -2.31 7.22 -2.13
CA GLY A 64 -3.69 7.20 -2.61
C GLY A 64 -4.29 5.80 -2.77
N ALA A 65 -3.75 4.79 -2.09
CA ALA A 65 -4.23 3.41 -2.11
C ALA A 65 -5.37 3.17 -1.10
N VAL A 66 -6.56 3.68 -1.41
CA VAL A 66 -7.72 3.69 -0.50
C VAL A 66 -8.15 2.28 -0.06
N ASN A 67 -8.16 1.32 -0.99
CA ASN A 67 -8.53 -0.07 -0.68
C ASN A 67 -7.56 -0.69 0.35
N LEU A 68 -6.25 -0.57 0.11
CA LEU A 68 -5.24 -1.07 1.05
C LEU A 68 -5.35 -0.38 2.42
N ALA A 69 -5.54 0.95 2.44
CA ALA A 69 -5.72 1.69 3.69
C ALA A 69 -6.93 1.17 4.50
N THR A 70 -8.02 0.82 3.82
CA THR A 70 -9.24 0.28 4.44
C THR A 70 -9.02 -1.13 4.98
N LEU A 71 -8.31 -1.99 4.23
CA LEU A 71 -7.92 -3.32 4.69
C LEU A 71 -7.04 -3.25 5.94
N CYS A 72 -6.05 -2.35 5.95
CA CYS A 72 -5.19 -2.13 7.11
C CYS A 72 -5.97 -1.60 8.33
N GLU A 73 -6.91 -0.68 8.14
CA GLU A 73 -7.77 -0.18 9.23
C GLU A 73 -8.65 -1.29 9.84
N ALA A 74 -9.21 -2.17 9.01
CA ALA A 74 -9.96 -3.32 9.49
C ALA A 74 -9.06 -4.33 10.23
N ALA A 75 -7.83 -4.54 9.74
CA ALA A 75 -6.85 -5.41 10.35
C ALA A 75 -6.41 -4.87 11.73
N GLU A 76 -6.12 -3.57 11.85
CA GLU A 76 -5.71 -2.89 13.09
C GLU A 76 -6.70 -3.13 14.24
N ALA A 77 -7.99 -3.27 13.93
CA ALA A 77 -9.04 -3.55 14.93
C ALA A 77 -9.08 -5.00 15.46
N LEU A 78 -8.26 -5.93 14.93
CA LEU A 78 -8.21 -7.34 15.32
C LEU A 78 -7.30 -7.58 16.54
N VAL A 79 -7.54 -6.85 17.63
CA VAL A 79 -6.79 -6.91 18.90
C VAL A 79 -7.73 -7.20 20.09
N GLY A 80 -7.18 -7.56 21.25
CA GLY A 80 -7.93 -7.86 22.47
C GLY A 80 -8.95 -8.97 22.27
N ASP A 81 -10.19 -8.74 22.68
CA ASP A 81 -11.31 -9.68 22.52
C ASP A 81 -11.64 -10.01 21.05
N LYS A 82 -11.17 -9.18 20.11
CA LYS A 82 -11.34 -9.39 18.67
C LYS A 82 -10.15 -10.13 18.03
N ARG A 83 -9.07 -10.39 18.78
CA ARG A 83 -7.92 -11.16 18.30
C ARG A 83 -8.36 -12.58 17.97
N ARG A 84 -8.46 -12.88 16.68
CA ARG A 84 -8.70 -14.22 16.16
C ARG A 84 -7.66 -14.53 15.10
N MET A 85 -6.88 -15.58 15.32
CA MET A 85 -5.79 -15.99 14.43
C MET A 85 -6.26 -16.09 12.97
N GLY A 86 -7.33 -16.86 12.71
CA GLY A 86 -7.88 -16.99 11.37
C GLY A 86 -8.40 -15.68 10.74
N ALA A 87 -8.84 -14.70 11.53
CA ALA A 87 -9.22 -13.39 10.99
C ALA A 87 -7.99 -12.57 10.61
N ARG A 88 -6.92 -12.65 11.39
CA ARG A 88 -5.63 -12.02 11.06
C ARG A 88 -4.98 -12.68 9.85
N ASP A 89 -5.03 -14.00 9.73
CA ASP A 89 -4.55 -14.73 8.54
C ASP A 89 -5.23 -14.21 7.27
N VAL A 90 -6.56 -14.09 7.28
CA VAL A 90 -7.32 -13.54 6.14
C VAL A 90 -6.95 -12.08 5.89
N ALA A 91 -6.77 -11.28 6.94
CA ALA A 91 -6.34 -9.89 6.79
C ALA A 91 -4.96 -9.78 6.13
N VAL A 92 -3.99 -10.61 6.54
CA VAL A 92 -2.66 -10.68 5.93
C VAL A 92 -2.76 -10.99 4.44
N GLN A 93 -3.47 -12.06 4.07
CA GLN A 93 -3.63 -12.45 2.67
C GLN A 93 -4.24 -11.34 1.81
N ASN A 94 -5.27 -10.66 2.33
CA ASN A 94 -5.92 -9.56 1.62
C ASN A 94 -4.98 -8.35 1.46
N ILE A 95 -4.22 -8.01 2.50
CA ILE A 95 -3.24 -6.93 2.48
C ILE A 95 -2.11 -7.23 1.48
N GLU A 96 -1.54 -8.43 1.53
CA GLU A 96 -0.49 -8.87 0.60
C GLU A 96 -1.00 -8.83 -0.85
N PHE A 97 -2.19 -9.36 -1.11
CA PHE A 97 -2.79 -9.31 -2.43
C PHE A 97 -2.98 -7.88 -2.93
N ALA A 98 -3.48 -6.98 -2.09
CA ALA A 98 -3.65 -5.57 -2.44
C ALA A 98 -2.30 -4.88 -2.72
N ILE A 99 -1.26 -5.16 -1.93
CA ILE A 99 0.10 -4.65 -2.17
C ILE A 99 0.62 -5.07 -3.55
N GLU A 100 0.44 -6.34 -3.94
CA GLU A 100 0.87 -6.82 -5.25
C GLU A 100 0.12 -6.15 -6.41
N GLN A 101 -1.18 -5.90 -6.25
CA GLN A 101 -1.95 -5.15 -7.25
C GLN A 101 -1.45 -3.70 -7.38
N ILE A 102 -1.15 -3.04 -6.26
CA ILE A 102 -0.60 -1.67 -6.23
C ILE A 102 0.78 -1.64 -6.88
N ARG A 103 1.67 -2.60 -6.57
CA ARG A 103 3.00 -2.73 -7.20
C ARG A 103 2.90 -2.86 -8.71
N THR A 104 1.98 -3.68 -9.18
CA THR A 104 1.71 -3.84 -10.62
C THR A 104 1.25 -2.53 -11.25
N GLU A 105 0.42 -1.75 -10.56
CA GLU A 105 -0.06 -0.46 -11.05
C GLU A 105 1.04 0.61 -11.08
N ILE A 106 1.92 0.65 -10.06
CA ILE A 106 3.12 1.51 -10.03
C ILE A 106 4.03 1.17 -11.22
N GLN A 107 4.36 -0.10 -11.43
CA GLN A 107 5.21 -0.53 -12.55
C GLN A 107 4.65 -0.11 -13.91
N ARG A 108 3.34 -0.25 -14.11
CA ARG A 108 2.67 0.21 -15.35
C ARG A 108 2.79 1.71 -15.52
N TRP A 109 2.62 2.48 -14.46
CA TRP A 109 2.77 3.93 -14.49
C TRP A 109 4.22 4.33 -14.82
N GLU A 110 5.21 3.72 -14.18
CA GLU A 110 6.64 4.00 -14.42
C GLU A 110 7.04 3.71 -15.86
N HIS A 111 6.59 2.56 -16.40
CA HIS A 111 6.82 2.21 -17.79
C HIS A 111 6.19 3.23 -18.75
N ALA A 112 4.97 3.68 -18.46
CA ALA A 112 4.31 4.72 -19.25
C ALA A 112 5.04 6.07 -19.21
N GLN A 113 5.65 6.44 -18.07
CA GLN A 113 6.49 7.65 -18.00
C GLN A 113 7.78 7.48 -18.81
N SER A 114 8.47 6.35 -18.67
CA SER A 114 9.70 6.07 -19.44
C SER A 114 9.47 6.12 -20.95
N LEU A 115 8.33 5.61 -21.44
CA LEU A 115 7.96 5.72 -22.86
C LEU A 115 7.67 7.16 -23.31
N LYS A 116 7.18 8.03 -22.42
CA LYS A 116 6.97 9.45 -22.75
C LYS A 116 8.30 10.18 -22.80
N ASP A 117 9.20 9.89 -21.86
CA ASP A 117 10.55 10.45 -21.81
C ASP A 117 11.28 10.16 -23.14
N LEU A 118 11.26 8.89 -23.60
CA LEU A 118 11.86 8.46 -24.88
C LEU A 118 11.22 9.07 -26.15
N ARG A 119 9.97 9.54 -26.07
CA ARG A 119 9.25 10.15 -27.20
C ARG A 119 9.33 11.68 -27.20
N GLY A 120 9.80 12.26 -26.09
CA GLY A 120 9.94 13.69 -25.86
C GLY A 120 11.36 14.23 -26.09
N GLU A 121 12.31 13.37 -26.47
CA GLU A 121 13.66 13.69 -26.93
C GLU A 121 13.76 13.77 -28.47
#